data_AF-A0AAD5GUW4-F1
#
_entry.id   AF-A0AAD5GUW4-F1
#
_cell.length_a   1.000
_cell.length_b   1.000
_cell.length_c   1.000
_cell.angle_alpha   90.00
_cell.angle_beta   90.00
_cell.angle_gamma   90.00
#
_symmetry.space_group_name_H-M   'P 1'
#
loop_
_entity.id
_entity.type
_entity.pdbx_description
1 polymer ?
#
loop_
_entity_poly.entity_id
_entity_poly.type
_entity_poly.pdbx_seq_one_letter_code
_entity_poly.pdbx_strand_id
1 'polypeptide(L)'
;MTSSGDVYSFGILFLEVMMGKRPTDNIFNDGLNLHQFAYKALQDNHVTDVIDGDLLNHHQDVENYSGLSYDENYSGLSYDEDDEN
;
A
#
# COMPACT_ATOMS: atom_id res chain seq x y z
N MET A 1 11.14 24.00 10.33
CA MET A 1 10.63 22.83 9.58
C MET A 1 10.01 21.90 10.61
N THR A 2 8.72 21.60 10.51
CA THR A 2 8.02 20.82 11.54
C THR A 2 7.68 19.45 10.98
N SER A 3 8.04 18.40 11.71
CA SER A 3 7.79 17.00 11.34
C SER A 3 6.30 16.69 11.10
N SER A 4 5.40 17.55 11.56
CA SER A 4 3.96 17.44 11.33
C SER A 4 3.57 17.51 9.85
N GLY A 5 4.30 18.27 9.03
CA GLY A 5 4.05 18.33 7.59
C GLY A 5 4.34 17.01 6.88
N ASP A 6 5.47 16.38 7.24
CA ASP A 6 5.88 15.08 6.69
C ASP A 6 4.93 13.97 7.14
N VAL A 7 4.49 13.98 8.41
CA VAL A 7 3.50 13.03 8.94
C VAL A 7 2.16 13.15 8.22
N TYR A 8 1.68 14.38 8.00
CA TYR A 8 0.43 14.60 7.25
C TYR A 8 0.55 14.12 5.80
N SER A 9 1.65 14.48 5.14
CA SER A 9 1.89 14.11 3.74
C SER A 9 2.00 12.58 3.58
N PHE A 10 2.71 11.92 4.49
CA PHE A 10 2.76 10.45 4.55
C PHE A 10 1.37 9.85 4.76
N GLY A 11 0.55 10.42 5.64
CA GLY A 11 -0.82 9.98 5.86
C GLY A 11 -1.67 10.01 4.59
N ILE A 12 -1.54 11.06 3.77
CA ILE A 12 -2.26 11.16 2.49
C ILE A 12 -1.77 10.11 1.48
N LEU A 13 -0.45 9.90 1.37
CA LEU A 13 0.12 8.87 0.49
C LEU A 13 -0.32 7.46 0.91
N PHE A 14 -0.34 7.19 2.21
CA PHE A 14 -0.82 5.92 2.74
C PHE A 14 -2.27 5.67 2.35
N LEU A 15 -3.13 6.68 2.54
CA LEU A 15 -4.54 6.61 2.13
C LEU A 15 -4.69 6.42 0.61
N GLU A 16 -3.87 7.09 -0.20
CA GLU A 16 -3.87 6.96 -1.67
C GLU A 16 -3.54 5.53 -2.10
N VAL A 17 -2.53 4.90 -1.49
CA VAL A 17 -2.17 3.50 -1.74
C VAL A 17 -3.29 2.57 -1.31
N MET A 18 -3.77 2.69 -0.05
CA MET A 18 -4.78 1.78 0.50
C MET A 18 -6.09 1.78 -0.28
N MET A 19 -6.51 2.93 -0.81
CA MET A 19 -7.78 3.07 -1.52
C MET A 19 -7.63 3.02 -3.05
N GLY A 20 -6.39 3.09 -3.56
CA GLY A 20 -6.12 3.15 -5.00
C GLY A 20 -6.64 4.42 -5.67
N LYS A 21 -6.81 5.52 -4.91
CA LYS A 21 -7.41 6.77 -5.41
C LYS A 21 -6.51 7.95 -5.12
N ARG A 22 -6.30 8.77 -6.15
CA ARG A 22 -5.50 9.99 -6.01
C ARG A 22 -6.24 11.03 -5.16
N PRO A 23 -5.56 11.79 -4.30
CA PRO A 23 -6.19 12.87 -3.53
C PRO A 23 -6.88 13.94 -4.39
N THR A 24 -6.49 14.02 -5.67
CA THR A 24 -7.00 14.95 -6.69
C THR A 24 -7.99 14.31 -7.66
N ASP A 25 -8.44 13.09 -7.40
CA ASP A 25 -9.44 12.43 -8.23
C ASP A 25 -10.77 13.19 -8.23
N ASN A 26 -11.49 13.18 -9.35
CA ASN A 26 -12.73 13.94 -9.56
C ASN A 26 -13.88 13.50 -8.64
N ILE A 27 -13.75 12.35 -7.97
CA ILE A 27 -14.71 11.92 -6.95
C ILE A 27 -14.61 12.75 -5.66
N PHE A 28 -13.50 13.47 -5.47
CA PHE A 28 -13.22 14.34 -4.33
C PHE A 28 -13.47 15.83 -4.65
N ASN A 29 -14.57 16.08 -5.37
CA ASN A 29 -15.05 17.44 -5.63
C ASN A 29 -16.02 17.92 -4.54
N ASP A 30 -16.45 19.18 -4.61
CA ASP A 30 -17.45 19.77 -3.72
C ASP A 30 -17.09 19.73 -2.21
N GLY A 31 -15.80 19.80 -1.91
CA GLY A 31 -15.29 19.84 -0.53
C GLY A 31 -15.16 18.48 0.13
N LEU A 32 -15.41 17.38 -0.59
CA LEU A 32 -14.99 16.04 -0.19
C LEU A 32 -13.49 15.87 -0.46
N ASN A 33 -12.78 15.20 0.43
CA ASN A 33 -11.38 14.81 0.19
C ASN A 33 -11.12 13.37 0.65
N LEU A 34 -9.98 12.83 0.21
CA LEU A 34 -9.57 11.46 0.49
C LEU A 34 -9.55 11.14 2.00
N HIS A 35 -9.12 12.08 2.83
CA HIS A 35 -9.10 11.92 4.29
C HIS A 35 -10.52 11.81 4.88
N GLN A 36 -11.44 12.69 4.48
CA GLN A 36 -12.85 12.63 4.93
C GLN A 36 -13.55 11.36 4.45
N PHE A 37 -13.23 10.90 3.23
CA PHE A 37 -13.77 9.67 2.68
C PHE A 37 -13.32 8.45 3.50
N ALA A 38 -12.03 8.34 3.79
CA ALA A 38 -11.49 7.29 4.67
C ALA A 38 -12.08 7.35 6.08
N TYR A 39 -12.19 8.56 6.64
CA TYR A 39 -12.73 8.76 7.98
C TYR A 39 -14.20 8.32 8.09
N LYS A 40 -15.03 8.60 7.08
CA LYS A 40 -16.42 8.12 7.02
C LYS A 40 -16.49 6.60 6.91
N ALA A 41 -15.69 5.99 6.04
CA ALA A 41 -15.64 4.54 5.91
C ALA A 41 -15.27 3.84 7.23
N LEU A 42 -14.36 4.42 8.01
CA LEU A 42 -14.02 3.95 9.35
C LEU A 42 -15.18 4.09 10.34
N GLN A 43 -15.83 5.26 10.38
CA GLN A 43 -16.98 5.49 11.27
C GLN A 43 -18.15 4.55 10.98
N ASP A 44 -18.40 4.30 9.70
CA ASP A 44 -19.53 3.49 9.25
C ASP A 44 -19.20 1.99 9.23
N ASN A 45 -17.99 1.60 9.65
CA ASN A 45 -17.50 0.22 9.69
C ASN A 45 -17.49 -0.49 8.30
N HIS A 46 -17.25 0.29 7.24
CA HIS A 46 -17.19 -0.13 5.82
C HIS A 46 -15.77 0.01 5.23
N VAL A 47 -14.73 -0.17 6.04
CA VAL A 47 -13.33 0.04 5.62
C VAL A 47 -12.94 -0.89 4.46
N THR A 48 -13.44 -2.12 4.44
CA THR A 48 -13.16 -3.09 3.36
C THR A 48 -13.74 -2.67 2.02
N ASP A 49 -14.79 -1.86 2.00
CA ASP A 49 -15.52 -1.48 0.78
C ASP A 49 -14.81 -0.34 0.04
N VAL A 50 -13.92 0.38 0.72
CA VAL A 50 -13.18 1.52 0.18
C VAL A 50 -11.72 1.22 -0.14
N ILE A 51 -11.20 0.10 0.36
CA ILE A 51 -9.85 -0.39 0.06
C ILE A 51 -9.79 -0.83 -1.41
N ASP A 52 -8.64 -0.62 -2.05
CA ASP A 52 -8.38 -1.08 -3.40
C ASP A 52 -8.57 -2.61 -3.50
N GLY A 53 -9.39 -3.04 -4.46
CA GLY A 53 -9.72 -4.45 -4.64
C GLY A 53 -8.50 -5.32 -4.96
N ASP A 54 -7.51 -4.80 -5.68
CA ASP A 54 -6.28 -5.54 -5.99
C ASP A 54 -5.44 -5.75 -4.73
N LEU A 55 -5.40 -4.76 -3.82
CA LEU A 55 -4.77 -4.91 -2.51
C LEU A 55 -5.49 -5.93 -1.62
N LEU A 56 -6.82 -5.96 -1.67
CA LEU A 56 -7.61 -6.91 -0.89
C LEU A 56 -7.46 -8.35 -1.42
N ASN A 57 -7.39 -8.50 -2.74
CA ASN A 57 -7.25 -9.80 -3.41
C ASN A 57 -5.85 -10.40 -3.26
N HIS A 58 -4.79 -9.59 -3.16
CA HIS A 58 -3.42 -10.07 -2.97
C HIS A 58 -3.21 -10.81 -1.63
N HIS A 59 -4.10 -10.62 -0.66
CA HIS A 59 -4.09 -11.37 0.61
C HIS A 59 -4.51 -12.84 0.44
N GLN A 60 -5.13 -13.23 -0.68
CA GLN A 60 -5.54 -14.62 -0.92
C GLN A 60 -4.46 -15.47 -1.62
N ASP A 61 -3.46 -14.83 -2.23
CA ASP A 61 -2.37 -15.54 -2.90
C ASP A 61 -1.27 -15.99 -1.93
N VAL A 62 -1.08 -15.27 -0.80
CA VAL A 62 -0.01 -15.56 0.17
C VAL A 62 -0.20 -16.91 0.89
N GLU A 63 -1.43 -17.42 1.00
CA GLU A 63 -1.68 -18.76 1.55
C GLU A 63 -1.30 -19.90 0.58
N ASN A 64 -1.19 -19.62 -0.73
CA ASN A 64 -0.81 -20.60 -1.75
C ASN A 64 0.71 -20.74 -1.95
N TYR A 65 1.52 -19.79 -1.45
CA TYR A 65 2.99 -19.86 -1.50
C TYR A 65 3.58 -20.85 -0.48
N SER A 66 2.79 -21.37 0.46
CA SER A 66 3.20 -22.45 1.35
C SER A 66 3.49 -23.78 0.63
N GLY A 67 3.12 -23.90 -0.65
CA GLY A 67 3.36 -25.09 -1.48
C GLY A 67 4.55 -25.02 -2.44
N LEU A 68 5.35 -23.94 -2.46
CA LEU A 68 6.54 -23.89 -3.31
C LEU A 68 7.67 -24.73 -2.70
N SER A 69 8.01 -25.86 -3.34
CA SER A 69 9.25 -26.56 -3.01
C SER A 69 10.44 -25.68 -3.38
N TYR A 70 11.37 -25.47 -2.44
CA TYR A 70 12.65 -24.84 -2.74
C TYR A 70 13.36 -25.62 -3.87
N ASP A 71 13.61 -24.95 -4.99
CA ASP A 71 14.46 -25.50 -6.06
C ASP A 71 15.93 -25.28 -5.66
N GLU A 72 16.65 -26.36 -5.37
CA GLU A 72 18.06 -26.35 -4.91
C GLU A 72 19.05 -25.84 -5.99
N ASN A 73 18.60 -25.53 -7.21
CA ASN A 73 19.46 -25.07 -8.30
C ASN A 73 19.90 -23.59 -8.20
N TYR A 74 19.50 -22.84 -7.17
CA TYR A 74 19.93 -21.43 -6.94
C TYR A 74 21.26 -21.29 -6.17
N SER A 75 22.08 -22.34 -6.09
CA SER A 75 23.37 -22.33 -5.37
C SER A 75 24.52 -21.65 -6.12
N GLY A 76 24.25 -20.93 -7.23
CA GLY A 76 25.29 -20.44 -8.15
C GLY A 76 25.47 -18.92 -8.29
N LEU A 77 24.75 -18.08 -7.56
CA LEU A 77 24.97 -16.63 -7.63
C LEU A 77 26.07 -16.23 -6.65
N SER A 78 27.32 -16.20 -7.14
CA SER A 78 28.40 -15.49 -6.45
C SER A 78 28.11 -14.00 -6.52
N TYR A 79 28.00 -13.34 -5.38
CA TYR A 79 28.07 -11.89 -5.33
C TYR A 79 29.52 -11.51 -5.57
N ASP A 80 29.77 -10.74 -6.64
CA ASP A 80 31.05 -10.07 -6.80
C ASP A 80 31.16 -9.02 -5.68
N GLU A 81 32.04 -9.27 -4.71
CA GLU A 81 32.48 -8.24 -3.77
C GLU A 81 33.33 -7.24 -4.56
N ASP A 82 32.67 -6.22 -5.11
CA ASP A 82 33.38 -5.05 -5.63
C ASP A 82 34.14 -4.38 -4.47
N ASP A 83 35.47 -4.41 -4.57
CA ASP A 83 36.46 -3.75 -3.72
C ASP A 83 36.06 -2.29 -3.43
N GLU A 84 35.69 -1.99 -2.18
CA GLU A 84 35.72 -0.63 -1.66
C GLU A 84 37.07 -0.39 -0.98
N ASN A 85 37.96 0.33 -1.68
CA ASN A 85 39.17 0.95 -1.12
C ASN A 85 38.98 2.46 -0.94
#